data_AF-E3MY36-F1
#
_entry.id   AF-E3MY36-F1
#
_cell.length_a   1.000
_cell.length_b   1.000
_cell.length_c   1.000
_cell.angle_alpha   90.00
_cell.angle_beta   90.00
_cell.angle_gamma   90.00
#
_symmetry.space_group_name_H-M   'P 1'
#
loop_
_entity.id
_entity.type
_entity.pdbx_description
1 polymer ?
#
loop_
_entity_poly.entity_id
_entity_poly.type
_entity_poly.pdbx_seq_one_letter_code
_entity_poly.pdbx_strand_id
1 'polypeptide(L)'
;MIHFTGRTSSLFENDEFDVVPDSLKNFTRSSSPQIDVNKALKGIESTCLSIQDINYLTGGSIAGSIAQKFNENLFRICLNTIGFEELNAMLEVRPPDLRWYCGQPFEDWCYCGLESKKAAAKTIQEYFDLIAPTIIGFDNYNCEWFFEEQIRRGIAFLDKKMPSVRQIHRQKLEEVVLRQDAKEVFGKRKVYRLMDTKQSTSRLLDSAMSELFNNQECCQDKDDCEEEERMEMLKKKTRNNLLDFLIIPRK
;
A
#
# COMPACT_ATOMS: atom_id res chain seq x y z
N MET A 1 -33.69 37.44 4.19
CA MET A 1 -33.95 36.06 4.66
C MET A 1 -33.81 35.15 3.45
N ILE A 2 -32.61 34.61 3.21
CA ILE A 2 -32.33 33.78 2.03
C ILE A 2 -32.59 32.33 2.44
N HIS A 3 -33.59 31.71 1.81
CA HIS A 3 -33.89 30.29 1.98
C HIS A 3 -32.73 29.45 1.44
N PHE A 4 -32.01 28.77 2.33
CA PHE A 4 -31.18 27.62 1.98
C PHE A 4 -32.11 26.43 1.72
N THR A 5 -32.49 26.22 0.48
CA THR A 5 -33.03 24.94 0.04
C THR A 5 -31.88 23.92 0.01
N GLY A 6 -32.10 22.79 0.68
CA GLY A 6 -31.11 21.73 0.84
C GLY A 6 -30.61 21.25 -0.52
N ARG A 7 -29.33 21.50 -0.80
CA ARG A 7 -28.61 20.91 -1.91
C ARG A 7 -28.35 19.45 -1.56
N THR A 8 -29.28 18.57 -1.87
CA THR A 8 -29.01 17.13 -1.94
C THR A 8 -27.87 16.95 -2.95
N SER A 9 -26.77 16.39 -2.48
CA SER A 9 -25.55 16.15 -3.25
C SER A 9 -25.86 15.50 -4.61
N SER A 10 -25.59 16.21 -5.71
CA SER A 10 -25.75 15.75 -7.09
C SER A 10 -24.68 14.73 -7.51
N LEU A 11 -23.85 14.24 -6.57
CA LEU A 11 -22.71 13.37 -6.85
C LEU A 11 -23.09 11.93 -7.23
N PHE A 12 -24.37 11.54 -7.12
CA PHE A 12 -24.82 10.15 -7.33
C PHE A 12 -26.20 10.06 -7.99
N GLU A 13 -26.43 10.81 -9.08
CA GLU A 13 -27.50 10.44 -10.01
C GLU A 13 -27.11 9.08 -10.64
N ASN A 14 -27.96 8.06 -10.48
CA ASN A 14 -27.73 6.67 -10.91
C ASN A 14 -26.53 5.98 -10.24
N ASP A 15 -26.69 5.61 -8.96
CA ASP A 15 -25.65 4.94 -8.17
C ASP A 15 -25.41 3.48 -8.57
N GLU A 16 -26.34 2.86 -9.30
CA GLU A 16 -26.29 1.44 -9.64
C GLU A 16 -25.38 1.14 -10.84
N PHE A 17 -24.80 -0.06 -10.84
CA PHE A 17 -24.10 -0.64 -11.97
C PHE A 17 -25.02 -1.63 -12.70
N ASP A 18 -24.83 -1.79 -14.00
CA ASP A 18 -25.59 -2.75 -14.82
C ASP A 18 -25.34 -4.19 -14.35
N VAL A 19 -24.10 -4.47 -13.92
CA VAL A 19 -23.67 -5.78 -13.43
C VAL A 19 -22.77 -5.59 -12.21
N VAL A 20 -23.12 -6.27 -11.12
CA VAL A 20 -22.29 -6.40 -9.93
C VAL A 20 -21.87 -7.87 -9.78
N PRO A 21 -20.58 -8.16 -9.56
CA PRO A 21 -20.09 -9.51 -9.25
C PRO A 21 -20.84 -10.17 -8.09
N ASP A 22 -21.14 -11.46 -8.21
CA ASP A 22 -21.86 -12.20 -7.17
C ASP A 22 -21.05 -12.34 -5.88
N SER A 23 -19.73 -12.32 -5.97
CA SER A 23 -18.80 -12.25 -4.84
C SER A 23 -19.01 -11.00 -3.97
N LEU A 24 -19.39 -9.88 -4.57
CA LEU A 24 -19.67 -8.61 -3.89
C LEU A 24 -21.10 -8.54 -3.35
N LYS A 25 -22.06 -9.17 -4.05
CA LYS A 25 -23.45 -9.29 -3.57
C LYS A 25 -23.54 -10.18 -2.33
N ASN A 26 -22.87 -11.33 -2.39
CA ASN A 26 -22.89 -12.37 -1.36
C ASN A 26 -21.61 -12.35 -0.53
N PHE A 27 -20.99 -11.18 -0.37
CA PHE A 27 -19.71 -11.07 0.32
C PHE A 27 -19.85 -11.56 1.77
N THR A 28 -19.22 -12.69 2.06
CA THR A 28 -19.01 -13.17 3.42
C THR A 28 -17.62 -12.77 3.86
N ARG A 29 -17.47 -12.46 5.16
CA ARG A 29 -16.16 -12.18 5.75
C ARG A 29 -15.15 -13.27 5.37
N SER A 30 -13.94 -12.86 5.01
CA SER A 30 -12.85 -13.79 4.76
C SER A 30 -12.64 -14.69 5.98
N SER A 31 -12.23 -15.95 5.75
CA SER A 31 -11.80 -16.87 6.81
C SER A 31 -10.49 -16.44 7.47
N SER A 32 -9.83 -15.40 6.94
CA SER A 32 -8.65 -14.80 7.56
C SER A 32 -8.98 -14.27 8.95
N PRO A 33 -8.16 -14.56 9.98
CA PRO A 33 -8.40 -14.05 11.32
C PRO A 33 -8.45 -12.52 11.32
N GLN A 34 -9.47 -11.93 11.94
CA GLN A 34 -9.45 -10.51 12.23
C GLN A 34 -8.30 -10.20 13.18
N ILE A 35 -7.59 -9.13 12.89
CA ILE A 35 -6.50 -8.65 13.72
C ILE A 35 -6.93 -7.42 14.51
N ASP A 36 -6.32 -7.26 15.69
CA ASP A 36 -6.36 -6.01 16.40
C ASP A 36 -5.48 -5.00 15.64
N VAL A 37 -6.12 -4.10 14.91
CA VAL A 37 -5.44 -3.09 14.08
C VAL A 37 -4.53 -2.20 14.92
N ASN A 38 -4.94 -1.80 16.14
CA ASN A 38 -4.13 -0.93 16.98
C ASN A 38 -2.87 -1.66 17.48
N LYS A 39 -3.02 -2.93 17.88
CA LYS A 39 -1.88 -3.77 18.24
C LYS A 39 -0.94 -3.98 17.06
N ALA A 40 -1.48 -4.19 15.86
CA ALA A 40 -0.69 -4.37 14.65
C ALA A 40 0.08 -3.10 14.26
N LEU A 41 -0.54 -1.92 14.37
CA LEU A 41 0.12 -0.62 14.13
C LEU A 41 1.29 -0.40 15.10
N LYS A 42 1.07 -0.63 16.40
CA LYS A 42 2.17 -0.58 17.39
C LYS A 42 3.30 -1.55 17.08
N GLY A 43 2.95 -2.74 16.56
CA GLY A 43 3.94 -3.71 16.08
C GLY A 43 4.79 -3.15 14.95
N ILE A 44 4.18 -2.47 13.99
CA ILE A 44 4.88 -1.78 12.89
C ILE A 44 5.76 -0.65 13.45
N GLU A 45 5.22 0.24 14.29
CA GLU A 45 5.95 1.37 14.91
C GLU A 45 7.22 0.91 15.67
N SER A 46 7.15 -0.27 16.30
CA SER A 46 8.26 -0.85 17.08
C SER A 46 9.23 -1.73 16.27
N THR A 47 8.98 -1.92 14.97
CA THR A 47 9.81 -2.82 14.15
C THR A 47 11.16 -2.18 13.86
N CYS A 48 12.25 -2.89 14.14
CA CYS A 48 13.60 -2.45 13.81
C CYS A 48 14.05 -2.92 12.42
N LEU A 49 14.73 -2.03 11.68
CA LEU A 49 15.41 -2.36 10.43
C LEU A 49 16.92 -2.51 10.69
N SER A 50 17.46 -3.69 10.39
CA SER A 50 18.90 -3.95 10.40
C SER A 50 19.61 -3.24 9.24
N ILE A 51 20.94 -3.15 9.28
CA ILE A 51 21.72 -2.62 8.14
C ILE A 51 21.54 -3.55 6.94
N GLN A 52 21.44 -4.86 7.17
CA GLN A 52 21.10 -5.84 6.13
C GLN A 52 19.73 -5.57 5.48
N ASP A 53 18.71 -5.23 6.28
CA ASP A 53 17.39 -4.87 5.76
C ASP A 53 17.46 -3.59 4.92
N ILE A 54 18.16 -2.57 5.41
CA ILE A 54 18.37 -1.31 4.68
C ILE A 54 19.09 -1.55 3.36
N ASN A 55 20.18 -2.33 3.37
CA ASN A 55 20.95 -2.66 2.17
C ASN A 55 20.15 -3.49 1.18
N TYR A 56 19.33 -4.42 1.65
CA TYR A 56 18.43 -5.19 0.79
C TYR A 56 17.48 -4.26 0.03
N LEU A 57 16.86 -3.30 0.74
CA LEU A 57 15.91 -2.35 0.16
C LEU A 57 16.57 -1.40 -0.83
N THR A 58 17.76 -0.87 -0.51
CA THR A 58 18.50 0.04 -1.41
C THR A 58 19.26 -0.68 -2.53
N GLY A 59 19.35 -2.02 -2.49
CA GLY A 59 20.24 -2.79 -3.35
C GLY A 59 21.73 -2.54 -3.05
N GLY A 60 22.07 -2.10 -1.84
CA GLY A 60 23.44 -1.87 -1.37
C GLY A 60 24.14 -0.65 -1.99
N SER A 61 23.44 0.14 -2.81
CA SER A 61 24.03 1.27 -3.54
C SER A 61 23.89 2.61 -2.80
N ILE A 62 23.05 2.66 -1.76
CA ILE A 62 22.75 3.85 -0.97
C ILE A 62 22.92 3.49 0.50
N ALA A 63 23.61 4.36 1.26
CA ALA A 63 23.94 4.15 2.67
C ALA A 63 23.62 5.39 3.53
N GLY A 64 23.70 5.21 4.85
CA GLY A 64 23.53 6.28 5.83
C GLY A 64 22.14 6.94 5.80
N SER A 65 22.08 8.23 6.13
CA SER A 65 20.82 8.99 6.20
C SER A 65 20.07 9.10 4.85
N ILE A 66 20.79 8.93 3.74
CA ILE A 66 20.18 8.90 2.39
C ILE A 66 19.40 7.59 2.19
N ALA A 67 19.94 6.47 2.68
CA ALA A 67 19.26 5.17 2.62
C ALA A 67 17.96 5.16 3.42
N GLN A 68 17.96 5.83 4.59
CA GLN A 68 16.77 5.96 5.42
C GLN A 68 15.66 6.72 4.68
N LYS A 69 15.96 7.91 4.14
CA LYS A 69 14.99 8.70 3.36
C LYS A 69 14.52 7.98 2.10
N PHE A 70 15.40 7.22 1.46
CA PHE A 70 15.05 6.38 0.32
C PHE A 70 14.03 5.30 0.73
N ASN A 71 14.30 4.57 1.81
CA ASN A 71 13.43 3.50 2.29
C ASN A 71 12.08 4.01 2.82
N GLU A 72 12.05 5.17 3.48
CA GLU A 72 10.81 5.81 3.91
C GLU A 72 9.90 6.12 2.71
N ASN A 73 10.46 6.74 1.66
CA ASN A 73 9.71 7.03 0.44
C ASN A 73 9.28 5.75 -0.29
N LEU A 74 10.16 4.73 -0.33
CA LEU A 74 9.83 3.43 -0.90
C LEU A 74 8.64 2.79 -0.20
N PHE A 75 8.67 2.76 1.14
CA PHE A 75 7.61 2.14 1.94
C PHE A 75 6.28 2.85 1.73
N ARG A 76 6.26 4.19 1.69
CA ARG A 76 5.04 4.94 1.39
C ARG A 76 4.42 4.52 0.04
N ILE A 77 5.23 4.34 -1.00
CA ILE A 77 4.77 3.82 -2.30
C ILE A 77 4.28 2.37 -2.18
N CYS A 78 5.02 1.51 -1.49
CA CYS A 78 4.64 0.11 -1.30
C CYS A 78 3.32 -0.03 -0.53
N LEU A 79 3.11 0.73 0.56
CA LEU A 79 1.84 0.76 1.31
C LEU A 79 0.68 1.15 0.40
N ASN A 80 0.87 2.22 -0.38
CA ASN A 80 -0.13 2.67 -1.34
C ASN A 80 -0.45 1.59 -2.38
N THR A 81 0.57 0.89 -2.87
CA THR A 81 0.46 -0.21 -3.85
C THR A 81 -0.29 -1.40 -3.26
N ILE A 82 0.13 -1.90 -2.09
CA ILE A 82 -0.52 -3.03 -1.43
C ILE A 82 -2.01 -2.76 -1.22
N GLY A 83 -2.38 -1.55 -0.75
CA GLY A 83 -3.79 -1.22 -0.55
C GLY A 83 -4.63 -1.27 -1.83
N PHE A 84 -4.04 -0.93 -2.96
CA PHE A 84 -4.71 -1.05 -4.26
C PHE A 84 -4.75 -2.48 -4.77
N GLU A 85 -3.71 -3.30 -4.54
CA GLU A 85 -3.76 -4.72 -4.86
C GLU A 85 -4.96 -5.39 -4.15
N GLU A 86 -5.13 -5.11 -2.85
CA GLU A 86 -6.27 -5.62 -2.07
C GLU A 86 -7.61 -5.05 -2.58
N LEU A 87 -7.67 -3.77 -2.94
CA LEU A 87 -8.89 -3.15 -3.48
C LEU A 87 -9.26 -3.71 -4.85
N ASN A 88 -8.29 -3.87 -5.74
CA ASN A 88 -8.48 -4.42 -7.09
C ASN A 88 -8.96 -5.87 -7.02
N ALA A 89 -8.33 -6.66 -6.14
CA ALA A 89 -8.74 -8.03 -5.89
C ALA A 89 -10.16 -8.11 -5.33
N MET A 90 -10.53 -7.20 -4.41
CA MET A 90 -11.88 -7.16 -3.84
C MET A 90 -12.94 -6.75 -4.87
N LEU A 91 -12.65 -5.75 -5.69
CA LEU A 91 -13.58 -5.24 -6.70
C LEU A 91 -13.61 -6.09 -7.99
N GLU A 92 -12.70 -7.07 -8.11
CA GLU A 92 -12.46 -7.86 -9.32
C GLU A 92 -12.17 -6.98 -10.56
N VAL A 93 -11.43 -5.89 -10.34
CA VAL A 93 -11.03 -4.95 -11.39
C VAL A 93 -9.57 -5.11 -11.76
N ARG A 94 -9.25 -4.79 -13.02
CA ARG A 94 -7.86 -4.60 -13.45
C ARG A 94 -7.36 -3.25 -12.96
N PRO A 95 -6.06 -3.13 -12.64
CA PRO A 95 -5.46 -1.82 -12.43
C PRO A 95 -5.62 -0.92 -13.68
N PRO A 96 -5.72 0.40 -13.50
CA PRO A 96 -6.05 1.32 -14.59
C PRO A 96 -4.93 1.45 -15.65
N ASP A 97 -3.64 1.33 -15.27
CA ASP A 97 -2.47 1.39 -16.17
C ASP A 97 -1.20 0.81 -15.52
N LEU A 98 -0.11 0.57 -16.26
CA LEU A 98 1.17 -0.02 -15.81
C LEU A 98 1.85 0.68 -14.63
N ARG A 99 1.62 1.98 -14.41
CA ARG A 99 2.16 2.75 -13.26
C ARG A 99 1.08 3.27 -12.32
N TRP A 100 -0.01 2.52 -12.18
CA TRP A 100 -1.16 2.88 -11.35
C TRP A 100 -0.80 3.20 -9.88
N TYR A 101 0.30 2.65 -9.36
CA TYR A 101 0.76 2.89 -7.99
C TYR A 101 1.43 4.26 -7.78
N CYS A 102 1.76 4.97 -8.86
CA CYS A 102 2.56 6.19 -8.82
C CYS A 102 1.81 7.50 -8.78
N GLY A 103 0.50 7.49 -9.00
CA GLY A 103 -0.30 8.71 -8.88
C GLY A 103 0.09 9.85 -9.80
N GLN A 104 0.88 9.61 -10.84
CA GLN A 104 1.12 10.63 -11.84
C GLN A 104 -0.25 10.96 -12.47
N PRO A 105 -0.69 12.23 -12.39
CA PRO A 105 -1.89 12.64 -13.07
C PRO A 105 -1.72 12.29 -14.53
N PHE A 106 -2.66 11.55 -15.10
CA PHE A 106 -2.74 11.44 -16.54
C PHE A 106 -2.86 12.87 -17.09
N GLU A 107 -2.12 13.20 -18.15
CA GLU A 107 -2.01 14.56 -18.71
C GLU A 107 -3.38 15.20 -19.06
N ASP A 108 -4.45 14.39 -19.09
CA ASP A 108 -5.83 14.77 -19.31
C ASP A 108 -6.69 14.89 -18.02
N TRP A 109 -6.09 15.17 -16.87
CA TRP A 109 -6.79 15.28 -15.56
C TRP A 109 -7.94 16.31 -15.56
N CYS A 110 -7.91 17.30 -16.46
CA CYS A 110 -8.99 18.26 -16.66
C CYS A 110 -10.08 17.69 -17.59
N TYR A 111 -10.70 16.57 -17.20
CA TYR A 111 -11.87 16.06 -17.90
C TYR A 111 -13.08 16.98 -17.64
N CYS A 112 -13.32 17.93 -18.55
CA CYS A 112 -14.64 18.53 -18.68
C CYS A 112 -15.70 17.39 -18.72
N GLY A 113 -16.65 17.43 -17.80
CA GLY A 113 -17.69 16.40 -17.70
C GLY A 113 -17.31 15.12 -16.94
N LEU A 114 -16.25 15.12 -16.12
CA LEU A 114 -15.89 13.96 -15.27
C LEU A 114 -17.06 13.45 -14.44
N GLU A 115 -17.85 14.33 -13.82
CA GLU A 115 -19.03 13.94 -13.04
C GLU A 115 -20.10 13.29 -13.91
N SER A 116 -20.32 13.77 -15.14
CA SER A 116 -21.22 13.14 -16.10
C SER A 116 -20.70 11.77 -16.56
N LYS A 117 -19.39 11.61 -16.74
CA LYS A 117 -18.77 10.31 -17.07
C LYS A 117 -18.89 9.32 -15.91
N LYS A 118 -18.67 9.77 -14.67
CA LYS A 118 -18.88 8.97 -13.45
C LYS A 118 -20.34 8.52 -13.33
N ALA A 119 -21.29 9.43 -13.56
CA ALA A 119 -22.70 9.11 -13.56
C ALA A 119 -23.09 8.14 -14.68
N ALA A 120 -22.50 8.28 -15.86
CA ALA A 120 -22.75 7.42 -17.02
C ALA A 120 -22.02 6.06 -16.99
N ALA A 121 -21.05 5.87 -16.09
CA ALA A 121 -20.33 4.60 -15.96
C ALA A 121 -21.31 3.47 -15.61
N LYS A 122 -21.24 2.37 -16.35
CA LYS A 122 -22.17 1.24 -16.25
C LYS A 122 -21.56 0.08 -15.49
N THR A 123 -20.25 -0.01 -15.48
CA THR A 123 -19.50 -1.08 -14.82
C THR A 123 -18.61 -0.55 -13.70
N ILE A 124 -18.24 -1.43 -12.76
CA ILE A 124 -17.28 -1.13 -11.70
C ILE A 124 -15.95 -0.69 -12.29
N GLN A 125 -15.46 -1.36 -13.34
CA GLN A 125 -14.20 -1.02 -14.01
C GLN A 125 -14.22 0.40 -14.60
N GLU A 126 -15.25 0.75 -15.36
CA GLU A 126 -15.37 2.08 -15.98
C GLU A 126 -15.39 3.19 -14.91
N TYR A 127 -16.10 2.96 -13.81
CA TYR A 127 -16.13 3.91 -12.71
C TYR A 127 -14.77 3.98 -11.99
N PHE A 128 -14.13 2.82 -11.76
CA PHE A 128 -12.83 2.71 -11.12
C PHE A 128 -11.73 3.44 -11.92
N ASP A 129 -11.69 3.27 -13.23
CA ASP A 129 -10.74 3.95 -14.13
C ASP A 129 -10.87 5.48 -14.07
N LEU A 130 -12.07 6.00 -13.78
CA LEU A 130 -12.33 7.45 -13.61
C LEU A 130 -11.93 7.96 -12.22
N ILE A 131 -12.20 7.20 -11.16
CA ILE A 131 -11.98 7.68 -9.78
C ILE A 131 -10.57 7.41 -9.26
N ALA A 132 -9.93 6.30 -9.66
CA ALA A 132 -8.64 5.90 -9.13
C ALA A 132 -7.59 6.99 -9.36
N PRO A 133 -7.41 7.55 -10.57
CA PRO A 133 -6.39 8.57 -10.76
C PRO A 133 -6.70 9.88 -10.02
N THR A 134 -7.99 10.15 -9.73
CA THR A 134 -8.40 11.29 -8.90
C THR A 134 -7.81 11.16 -7.51
N ILE A 135 -8.01 10.00 -6.91
CA ILE A 135 -7.69 9.80 -5.51
C ILE A 135 -6.20 9.54 -5.33
N ILE A 136 -5.55 8.87 -6.30
CA ILE A 136 -4.10 8.68 -6.28
C ILE A 136 -3.35 10.01 -6.50
N GLY A 137 -3.83 10.85 -7.42
CA GLY A 137 -3.18 12.12 -7.78
C GLY A 137 -3.06 13.12 -6.63
N PHE A 138 -3.90 13.01 -5.59
CA PHE A 138 -3.84 13.90 -4.43
C PHE A 138 -2.64 13.65 -3.50
N ASP A 139 -2.03 12.46 -3.54
CA ASP A 139 -0.94 12.12 -2.61
C ASP A 139 0.47 12.23 -3.25
N ASN A 140 0.55 12.62 -4.53
CA ASN A 140 1.78 12.95 -5.30
C ASN A 140 3.03 12.17 -4.83
N TYR A 141 2.95 10.84 -4.88
CA TYR A 141 4.09 10.01 -4.57
C TYR A 141 5.13 10.24 -5.67
N ASN A 142 6.30 10.79 -5.30
CA ASN A 142 7.38 11.09 -6.26
C ASN A 142 8.02 9.78 -6.74
N CYS A 143 7.29 9.09 -7.60
CA CYS A 143 7.59 7.77 -8.12
C CYS A 143 8.70 7.78 -9.15
N GLU A 144 9.09 8.95 -9.65
CA GLU A 144 10.17 9.13 -10.62
C GLU A 144 11.52 8.62 -10.10
N TRP A 145 11.65 8.47 -8.77
CA TRP A 145 12.85 8.00 -8.11
C TRP A 145 12.94 6.48 -7.97
N PHE A 146 11.88 5.73 -8.31
CA PHE A 146 11.82 4.29 -8.08
C PHE A 146 11.50 3.50 -9.34
N PHE A 147 12.33 2.50 -9.62
CA PHE A 147 12.02 1.49 -10.62
C PHE A 147 10.99 0.49 -10.06
N GLU A 148 10.20 -0.11 -10.96
CA GLU A 148 9.20 -1.12 -10.58
C GLU A 148 9.81 -2.28 -9.77
N GLU A 149 11.05 -2.68 -10.10
CA GLU A 149 11.76 -3.73 -9.36
C GLU A 149 11.99 -3.35 -7.89
N GLN A 150 12.32 -2.09 -7.60
CA GLN A 150 12.54 -1.62 -6.23
C GLN A 150 11.22 -1.66 -5.45
N ILE A 151 10.11 -1.30 -6.08
CA ILE A 151 8.78 -1.34 -5.47
C ILE A 151 8.36 -2.78 -5.18
N ARG A 152 8.53 -3.70 -6.14
CA ARG A 152 8.28 -5.14 -5.92
C ARG A 152 9.13 -5.69 -4.78
N ARG A 153 10.40 -5.27 -4.71
CA ARG A 153 11.31 -5.67 -3.62
C ARG A 153 10.84 -5.15 -2.27
N GLY A 154 10.40 -3.89 -2.20
CA GLY A 154 9.83 -3.28 -1.01
C GLY A 154 8.54 -3.98 -0.57
N ILE A 155 7.63 -4.30 -1.49
CA ILE A 155 6.40 -5.06 -1.18
C ILE A 155 6.74 -6.44 -0.63
N ALA A 156 7.63 -7.19 -1.29
CA ALA A 156 8.07 -8.50 -0.82
C ALA A 156 8.73 -8.43 0.57
N PHE A 157 9.46 -7.36 0.86
CA PHE A 157 10.00 -7.10 2.18
C PHE A 157 8.90 -6.89 3.22
N LEU A 158 7.94 -6.00 2.94
CA LEU A 158 6.82 -5.71 3.84
C LEU A 158 5.97 -6.96 4.10
N ASP A 159 5.62 -7.71 3.05
CA ASP A 159 4.83 -8.94 3.18
C ASP A 159 5.53 -9.99 4.07
N LYS A 160 6.88 -10.00 4.08
CA LYS A 160 7.67 -10.89 4.94
C LYS A 160 7.84 -10.37 6.36
N LYS A 161 8.25 -9.11 6.53
CA LYS A 161 8.64 -8.53 7.82
C LYS A 161 7.44 -8.03 8.62
N MET A 162 6.43 -7.50 7.93
CA MET A 162 5.25 -6.85 8.48
C MET A 162 3.98 -7.30 7.73
N PRO A 163 3.64 -8.60 7.73
CA PRO A 163 2.47 -9.13 7.00
C PRO A 163 1.14 -8.48 7.45
N SER A 164 1.11 -7.86 8.63
CA SER A 164 -0.03 -7.11 9.14
C SER A 164 -0.43 -5.93 8.23
N VAL A 165 0.49 -5.34 7.46
CA VAL A 165 0.19 -4.26 6.51
C VAL A 165 -0.94 -4.66 5.55
N ARG A 166 -0.76 -5.81 4.88
CA ARG A 166 -1.74 -6.35 3.93
C ARG A 166 -3.03 -6.75 4.62
N GLN A 167 -2.93 -7.34 5.81
CA GLN A 167 -4.09 -7.74 6.62
C GLN A 167 -4.95 -6.53 7.04
N ILE A 168 -4.32 -5.42 7.44
CA ILE A 168 -5.03 -4.18 7.81
C ILE A 168 -5.80 -3.64 6.61
N HIS A 169 -5.18 -3.54 5.43
CA HIS A 169 -5.87 -3.10 4.21
C HIS A 169 -7.09 -3.98 3.90
N ARG A 170 -6.89 -5.30 3.85
CA ARG A 170 -7.96 -6.25 3.61
C ARG A 170 -9.10 -6.09 4.61
N GLN A 171 -8.80 -6.13 5.90
CA GLN A 171 -9.80 -6.01 6.97
C GLN A 171 -10.59 -4.70 6.87
N LYS A 172 -9.92 -3.56 6.60
CA LYS A 172 -10.58 -2.26 6.48
C LYS A 172 -11.52 -2.19 5.28
N LEU A 173 -11.13 -2.78 4.16
CA LEU A 173 -11.99 -2.89 2.98
C LEU A 173 -13.20 -3.80 3.25
N GLU A 174 -12.97 -4.95 3.91
CA GLU A 174 -14.05 -5.87 4.29
C GLU A 174 -15.07 -5.22 5.24
N GLU A 175 -14.60 -4.40 6.19
CA GLU A 175 -15.47 -3.62 7.09
C GLU A 175 -16.44 -2.71 6.31
N VAL A 176 -16.03 -2.14 5.17
CA VAL A 176 -16.91 -1.35 4.30
C VAL A 176 -17.91 -2.22 3.55
N VAL A 177 -17.47 -3.39 3.06
CA VAL A 177 -18.38 -4.29 2.34
C VAL A 177 -19.44 -4.87 3.27
N LEU A 178 -19.05 -5.27 4.49
CA LEU A 178 -19.90 -5.90 5.50
C LEU A 178 -20.84 -4.93 6.23
N ARG A 179 -20.54 -3.62 6.24
CA ARG A 179 -21.52 -2.58 6.60
C ARG A 179 -22.56 -2.48 5.49
N GLN A 180 -23.40 -3.51 5.38
CA GLN A 180 -24.62 -3.46 4.59
C GLN A 180 -25.74 -2.99 5.50
N ASP A 181 -26.18 -1.75 5.31
CA ASP A 181 -27.58 -1.46 5.61
C ASP A 181 -28.41 -2.31 4.64
N ALA A 182 -29.45 -2.99 5.11
CA ALA A 182 -30.25 -3.95 4.33
C ALA A 182 -30.94 -3.38 3.06
N LYS A 183 -30.72 -2.10 2.76
CA LYS A 183 -31.24 -1.35 1.60
C LYS A 183 -30.16 -0.80 0.67
N GLU A 184 -28.87 -0.91 1.01
CA GLU A 184 -27.80 -0.32 0.19
C GLU A 184 -27.34 -1.30 -0.90
N VAL A 185 -27.71 -1.01 -2.14
CA VAL A 185 -27.21 -1.71 -3.34
C VAL A 185 -25.71 -1.43 -3.47
N PHE A 186 -24.94 -2.43 -3.90
CA PHE A 186 -23.51 -2.23 -4.20
C PHE A 186 -23.36 -1.34 -5.44
N GLY A 187 -23.22 -0.04 -5.22
CA GLY A 187 -23.13 0.97 -6.28
C GLY A 187 -21.84 1.77 -6.29
N LYS A 188 -21.80 2.81 -7.13
CA LYS A 188 -20.68 3.75 -7.31
C LYS A 188 -20.23 4.36 -5.99
N ARG A 189 -21.17 4.74 -5.12
CA ARG A 189 -20.89 5.23 -3.77
C ARG A 189 -20.09 4.25 -2.93
N LYS A 190 -20.40 2.95 -3.01
CA LYS A 190 -19.69 1.92 -2.26
C LYS A 190 -18.27 1.73 -2.77
N VAL A 191 -18.09 1.75 -4.10
CA VAL A 191 -16.75 1.74 -4.73
C VAL A 191 -15.93 2.97 -4.31
N TYR A 192 -16.55 4.16 -4.29
CA TYR A 192 -15.90 5.39 -3.82
C TYR A 192 -15.48 5.27 -2.35
N ARG A 193 -16.37 4.78 -1.46
CA ARG A 193 -16.03 4.57 -0.04
C ARG A 193 -14.90 3.55 0.15
N LEU A 194 -14.86 2.49 -0.64
CA LEU A 194 -13.75 1.52 -0.62
C LEU A 194 -12.43 2.18 -1.00
N MET A 195 -12.43 3.01 -2.04
CA MET A 195 -11.26 3.77 -2.46
C MET A 195 -10.80 4.77 -1.38
N ASP A 196 -11.72 5.51 -0.78
CA ASP A 196 -11.42 6.46 0.32
C ASP A 196 -10.91 5.73 1.57
N THR A 197 -11.50 4.58 1.89
CA THR A 197 -11.05 3.71 3.00
C THR A 197 -9.66 3.17 2.74
N LYS A 198 -9.37 2.73 1.51
CA LYS A 198 -8.03 2.33 1.11
C LYS A 198 -7.04 3.46 1.33
N GLN A 199 -7.37 4.69 0.92
CA GLN A 199 -6.47 5.83 1.01
C GLN A 199 -6.21 6.27 2.44
N SER A 200 -7.26 6.37 3.26
CA SER A 200 -7.12 6.64 4.69
C SER A 200 -6.33 5.54 5.42
N THR A 201 -6.49 4.28 5.02
CA THR A 201 -5.71 3.16 5.57
C THR A 201 -4.23 3.27 5.19
N SER A 202 -3.90 3.66 3.96
CA SER A 202 -2.51 3.92 3.56
C SER A 202 -1.88 5.01 4.42
N ARG A 203 -2.59 6.13 4.67
CA ARG A 203 -2.10 7.23 5.53
C ARG A 203 -1.91 6.80 6.99
N LEU A 204 -2.79 5.94 7.49
CA LEU A 204 -2.68 5.37 8.83
C LEU A 204 -1.43 4.51 8.98
N LEU A 205 -1.17 3.64 7.99
CA LEU A 205 0.03 2.80 7.94
C LEU A 205 1.30 3.62 7.73
N ASP A 206 1.24 4.67 6.89
CA ASP A 206 2.35 5.60 6.66
C ASP A 206 2.76 6.30 7.95
N SER A 207 1.78 6.74 8.75
CA SER A 207 2.05 7.34 10.07
C SER A 207 2.78 6.37 11.00
N ALA A 208 2.33 5.11 11.10
CA ALA A 208 3.01 4.09 11.89
C ALA A 208 4.43 3.77 11.37
N MET A 209 4.61 3.83 10.05
CA MET A 209 5.91 3.61 9.42
C MET A 209 6.87 4.79 9.63
N SER A 210 6.38 6.03 9.63
CA SER A 210 7.19 7.19 10.02
C SER A 210 7.72 7.05 11.44
N GLU A 211 6.90 6.55 12.38
CA GLU A 211 7.37 6.27 13.74
C GLU A 211 8.44 5.17 13.77
N LEU A 212 8.34 4.12 12.96
CA LEU A 212 9.42 3.14 12.80
C LEU A 212 10.75 3.81 12.42
N PHE A 213 10.72 4.78 11.49
CA PHE A 213 11.94 5.49 11.08
C PHE A 213 12.40 6.53 12.10
N ASN A 214 11.50 7.07 12.93
CA ASN A 214 11.81 8.02 14.00
C ASN A 214 12.32 7.34 15.28
N ASN A 215 11.84 6.12 15.57
CA ASN A 215 12.24 5.26 16.68
C ASN A 215 13.63 4.65 16.43
N GLN A 216 14.62 5.50 16.18
CA GLN A 216 16.03 5.14 15.98
C GLN A 216 16.68 4.47 17.20
N GLU A 217 15.94 4.20 18.28
CA GLU A 217 16.41 3.42 19.43
C GLU A 217 16.76 1.97 19.08
N CYS A 218 16.32 1.48 17.92
CA CYS A 218 16.80 0.20 17.38
C CYS A 218 18.31 0.17 17.12
N CYS A 219 18.98 1.33 17.10
CA CYS A 219 20.43 1.50 16.95
C CYS A 219 20.96 2.58 17.91
N GLN A 220 20.75 2.43 19.23
CA GLN A 220 21.22 3.42 20.21
C GLN A 220 22.75 3.59 20.25
N ASP A 221 23.51 2.59 19.82
CA ASP A 221 24.95 2.72 19.60
C ASP A 221 25.25 2.48 18.12
N LYS A 222 25.39 3.58 17.37
CA LYS A 222 25.73 3.57 15.94
C LYS A 222 27.02 2.78 15.64
N ASP A 223 27.87 2.62 16.65
CA ASP A 223 29.08 1.83 16.55
C ASP A 223 28.81 0.32 16.79
N ASP A 224 27.92 -0.06 17.70
CA ASP A 224 27.72 -1.49 18.06
C ASP A 224 26.91 -2.26 17.02
N CYS A 225 25.87 -1.69 16.42
CA CYS A 225 25.11 -2.37 15.35
C CYS A 225 25.93 -2.47 14.06
N GLU A 226 26.69 -1.44 13.71
CA GLU A 226 27.60 -1.50 12.57
C GLU A 226 28.74 -2.49 12.82
N GLU A 227 29.34 -2.52 14.01
CA GLU A 227 30.44 -3.42 14.35
C GLU A 227 29.95 -4.88 14.49
N GLU A 228 28.86 -5.16 15.21
CA GLU A 228 28.31 -6.52 15.34
C GLU A 228 27.85 -7.09 13.99
N GLU A 229 27.08 -6.33 13.19
CA GLU A 229 26.63 -6.81 11.88
C GLU A 229 27.81 -6.93 10.90
N ARG A 230 28.79 -6.01 10.92
CA ARG A 230 30.01 -6.11 10.11
C ARG A 230 30.84 -7.33 10.53
N MET A 231 30.95 -7.61 11.83
CA MET A 231 31.62 -8.79 12.36
C MET A 231 30.88 -10.08 12.01
N GLU A 232 29.55 -10.09 12.00
CA GLU A 232 28.75 -11.23 11.60
C GLU A 232 28.82 -11.49 10.09
N MET A 233 28.81 -10.43 9.27
CA MET A 233 29.07 -10.53 7.82
C MET A 233 30.49 -11.03 7.53
N LEU A 234 31.49 -10.56 8.26
CA LEU A 234 32.88 -11.06 8.16
C LEU A 234 32.96 -12.53 8.54
N LYS A 235 32.30 -12.96 9.63
CA LYS A 235 32.22 -14.38 10.03
C LYS A 235 31.58 -15.24 8.95
N LYS A 236 30.47 -14.78 8.37
CA LYS A 236 29.75 -15.51 7.30
C LYS A 236 30.57 -15.60 6.01
N LYS A 237 31.24 -14.52 5.61
CA LYS A 237 32.18 -14.49 4.48
C LYS A 237 33.37 -15.43 4.70
N THR A 238 33.93 -15.42 5.91
CA THR A 238 35.05 -16.30 6.29
C THR A 238 34.63 -17.76 6.28
N ARG A 239 33.44 -18.08 6.78
CA ARG A 239 32.86 -19.42 6.75
C ARG A 239 32.62 -19.93 5.33
N ASN A 240 32.10 -19.09 4.44
CA ASN A 240 31.88 -19.44 3.04
C ASN A 240 33.21 -19.67 2.31
N ASN A 241 34.21 -18.80 2.51
CA ASN A 241 35.55 -19.01 1.94
C ASN A 241 36.21 -20.30 2.46
N LEU A 242 36.02 -20.64 3.74
CA LEU A 242 36.51 -21.90 4.32
C LEU A 242 35.81 -23.13 3.71
N LEU A 243 34.50 -23.05 3.46
CA LEU A 243 33.75 -24.10 2.77
C LEU A 243 34.24 -24.28 1.33
N ASP A 244 34.50 -23.18 0.63
CA ASP A 244 35.05 -23.22 -0.74
C ASP A 244 36.45 -23.85 -0.77
N PHE A 245 37.29 -23.60 0.23
CA PHE A 245 38.60 -24.25 0.39
C PHE A 245 38.51 -25.75 0.68
N LEU A 246 37.47 -26.19 1.39
CA LEU A 246 37.23 -27.61 1.70
C LEU A 246 36.61 -28.39 0.55
N ILE A 247 36.05 -27.70 -0.46
CA ILE A 247 35.40 -28.30 -1.63
C ILE A 247 36.37 -28.40 -2.83
N ILE A 248 37.59 -27.83 -2.76
CA ILE A 248 38.60 -28.05 -3.80
C ILE A 248 38.98 -29.55 -3.82
N PRO A 249 38.72 -30.29 -4.92
CA PRO A 249 39.10 -31.70 -5.00
C PRO A 249 40.62 -31.76 -5.01
N ARG A 250 41.21 -32.45 -4.02
CA ARG A 250 42.63 -32.82 -4.07
C ARG A 250 42.83 -33.73 -5.30
N LYS A 251 43.41 -33.16 -6.37
CA LYS A 251 44.02 -33.92 -7.45
C LYS A 251 45.37 -34.47 -7.00
#